data_AF-A0A1Q6R5A8-F1
#
_entry.id   AF-A0A1Q6R5A8-F1
#
_cell.length_a   1.000
_cell.length_b   1.000
_cell.length_c   1.000
_cell.angle_alpha   90.00
_cell.angle_beta   90.00
_cell.angle_gamma   90.00
#
_symmetry.space_group_name_H-M   'P 1'
#
loop_
_entity.id
_entity.type
_entity.pdbx_description
1 polymer ?
#
loop_
_entity_poly.entity_id
_entity_poly.type
_entity_poly.pdbx_seq_one_letter_code
_entity_poly.pdbx_strand_id
1 'polypeptide(L)'
;MIYPYLTLNDGTEYTHSEMKADGTVLVYVETPNAEDGFHSLLCVLPKYEIKDVIGYTKDEQEKILARIKKNAHLIIKYSQRGAK
;
A
#
# COMPACT_ATOMS: atom_id res chain seq x y z
N MET A 1 4.88 11.53 -6.96
CA MET A 1 5.85 11.04 -5.96
C MET A 1 5.20 9.97 -5.08
N ILE A 2 6.00 9.22 -4.32
CA ILE A 2 5.54 8.20 -3.36
C ILE A 2 5.83 8.72 -1.94
N TYR A 3 4.86 8.56 -1.03
CA TYR A 3 4.94 9.08 0.34
C TYR A 3 4.71 7.98 1.38
N PRO A 4 5.46 7.99 2.49
CA PRO A 4 5.28 7.04 3.57
C PRO A 4 3.93 7.26 4.28
N TYR A 5 3.28 6.17 4.67
CA TYR A 5 2.04 6.20 5.43
C TYR A 5 2.17 5.51 6.79
N LEU A 6 2.69 4.29 6.81
CA LEU A 6 2.77 3.45 8.00
C LEU A 6 3.90 2.44 7.88
N THR A 7 4.69 2.30 8.93
CA THR A 7 5.68 1.22 9.08
C THR A 7 5.27 0.33 10.25
N LEU A 8 5.29 -0.99 10.06
CA LEU A 8 4.97 -1.97 11.09
C LEU A 8 6.21 -2.42 11.85
N ASN A 9 6.00 -3.06 13.00
CA ASN A 9 7.09 -3.64 13.80
C ASN A 9 7.92 -4.70 13.04
N ASP A 10 7.31 -5.40 12.08
CA ASP A 10 7.99 -6.40 11.25
C ASP A 10 8.76 -5.77 10.07
N GLY A 11 8.79 -4.44 9.98
CA GLY A 11 9.44 -3.71 8.89
C GLY A 11 8.58 -3.54 7.65
N THR A 12 7.33 -4.05 7.62
CA THR A 12 6.42 -3.77 6.51
C THR A 12 6.14 -2.27 6.38
N GLU A 13 6.39 -1.72 5.21
CA GLU A 13 6.11 -0.33 4.86
C GLU A 13 4.88 -0.23 3.97
N TYR A 14 4.01 0.71 4.30
CA TYR A 14 2.88 1.15 3.47
C TYR A 14 3.22 2.53 2.97
N THR A 15 3.28 2.68 1.66
CA THR A 15 3.47 3.97 1.00
C THR A 15 2.35 4.20 0.00
N HIS A 16 2.12 5.46 -0.38
CA HIS A 16 1.10 5.80 -1.37
C HIS A 16 1.61 6.82 -2.39
N SER A 17 1.05 6.77 -3.60
CA SER A 17 1.25 7.82 -4.59
C SER A 17 0.46 9.08 -4.24
N GLU A 18 0.78 10.18 -4.91
CA GLU A 18 -0.18 11.28 -5.10
C GLU A 18 -1.46 10.78 -5.75
N MET A 19 -2.55 11.50 -5.50
CA MET A 19 -3.79 11.30 -6.24
C MET A 19 -3.55 11.63 -7.71
N LYS A 20 -3.79 10.65 -8.58
CA LYS A 20 -3.75 10.84 -10.02
C LYS A 20 -4.95 11.69 -10.47
N ALA A 21 -4.87 12.25 -11.68
CA ALA A 21 -5.93 13.08 -12.25
C ALA A 21 -7.28 12.34 -12.36
N ASP A 22 -7.27 11.02 -12.50
CA ASP A 22 -8.47 10.18 -12.53
C ASP A 22 -9.02 9.82 -11.13
N GLY A 23 -8.42 10.35 -10.06
CA GLY A 23 -8.79 10.08 -8.67
C GLY A 23 -8.18 8.80 -8.09
N THR A 24 -7.40 8.06 -8.87
CA THR A 24 -6.72 6.84 -8.43
C THR A 24 -5.55 7.16 -7.50
N VAL A 25 -5.39 6.33 -6.46
CA VAL A 25 -4.24 6.34 -5.56
C VAL A 25 -3.62 4.94 -5.56
N LEU A 26 -2.32 4.86 -5.77
CA LEU A 26 -1.56 3.62 -5.68
C LEU A 26 -1.03 3.46 -4.26
N VAL A 27 -1.23 2.31 -3.65
CA VAL A 27 -0.70 1.95 -2.34
C VAL A 27 0.29 0.81 -2.52
N TYR A 28 1.55 1.05 -2.19
CA TYR A 28 2.60 0.03 -2.24
C TYR A 28 2.83 -0.51 -0.83
N VAL A 29 2.95 -1.83 -0.74
CA VAL A 29 3.21 -2.52 0.53
C VAL A 29 4.42 -3.41 0.35
N GLU A 30 5.48 -3.12 1.09
CA GLU A 30 6.76 -3.81 0.98
C GLU A 30 7.14 -4.36 2.35
N THR A 31 7.48 -5.64 2.43
CA THR A 31 7.94 -6.28 3.67
C THR A 31 9.34 -6.86 3.42
N PRO A 32 10.35 -6.51 4.23
CA PRO A 32 11.67 -7.14 4.11
C PRO A 32 11.54 -8.63 4.38
N ASN A 33 12.14 -9.44 3.52
CA ASN A 33 12.12 -10.90 3.66
C ASN A 33 13.57 -11.41 3.70
N ALA A 34 13.89 -12.27 4.67
CA ALA A 34 15.25 -12.76 4.85
C ALA A 34 15.69 -13.78 3.78
N GLU A 35 14.74 -14.45 3.12
CA GLU A 35 15.00 -15.50 2.12
C GLU A 35 15.12 -14.93 0.70
N ASP A 36 14.20 -14.03 0.31
CA ASP A 36 14.14 -13.49 -1.07
C ASP A 36 14.33 -11.97 -1.16
N GLY A 37 14.70 -11.32 -0.05
CA GLY A 37 14.98 -9.88 0.02
C GLY A 37 13.74 -9.04 0.37
N PHE A 38 12.66 -9.11 -0.43
CA PHE A 38 11.43 -8.36 -0.14
C PHE A 38 10.17 -8.99 -0.76
N HIS A 39 9.06 -8.91 -0.02
CA HIS A 39 7.71 -9.14 -0.54
C HIS A 39 7.08 -7.81 -0.91
N SER A 40 6.37 -7.75 -2.03
CA SER A 40 5.73 -6.51 -2.49
C SER A 40 4.31 -6.72 -3.01
N LEU A 41 3.47 -5.71 -2.84
CA LEU A 41 2.08 -5.69 -3.26
C LEU A 41 1.67 -4.29 -3.66
N LEU A 42 0.96 -4.17 -4.78
CA LEU A 42 0.32 -2.93 -5.21
C LEU A 42 -1.19 -3.03 -5.02
N CYS A 43 -1.79 -2.06 -4.35
CA CYS A 43 -3.24 -1.90 -4.27
C CYS A 43 -3.69 -0.58 -4.91
N VAL A 44 -4.72 -0.66 -5.75
CA VAL A 44 -5.28 0.49 -6.47
C VAL A 44 -6.56 0.95 -5.79
N LEU A 45 -6.52 2.13 -5.17
CA LEU A 45 -7.69 2.81 -4.60
C LEU A 45 -8.34 3.75 -5.62
N PRO A 46 -9.67 3.95 -5.56
CA PRO A 46 -10.62 3.39 -4.59
C PRO A 46 -11.18 2.00 -4.96
N LYS A 47 -10.69 1.38 -6.04
CA LYS A 47 -11.21 0.10 -6.56
C LYS A 47 -10.84 -1.11 -5.70
N TYR A 48 -9.87 -0.98 -4.80
CA TYR A 48 -9.33 -2.07 -3.98
C TYR A 48 -8.78 -3.23 -4.82
N GLU A 49 -8.26 -2.92 -6.01
CA GLU A 49 -7.71 -3.90 -6.94
C GLU A 49 -6.25 -4.19 -6.57
N ILE A 50 -5.93 -5.47 -6.34
CA ILE A 50 -4.57 -5.92 -6.03
C ILE A 50 -3.85 -6.26 -7.34
N LYS A 51 -2.61 -5.80 -7.46
CA LYS A 51 -1.70 -6.02 -8.60
C LYS A 51 -0.27 -6.26 -8.11
N ASP A 52 0.57 -6.72 -9.03
CA ASP A 52 2.03 -6.79 -8.86
C ASP A 52 2.43 -7.42 -7.52
N VAL A 53 1.87 -8.59 -7.23
CA VAL A 53 2.13 -9.30 -5.96
C VAL A 53 3.35 -10.20 -6.11
N ILE A 54 4.31 -10.02 -5.20
CA ILE A 54 5.54 -10.80 -5.10
C ILE A 54 5.67 -11.28 -3.65
N GLY A 55 5.83 -12.59 -3.46
CA GLY A 55 6.09 -13.20 -2.15
C GLY A 55 4.89 -13.36 -1.21
N TYR A 56 3.83 -12.56 -1.34
CA TYR A 56 2.66 -12.67 -0.46
C TYR A 56 1.69 -13.80 -0.84
N THR A 57 1.33 -14.61 0.14
CA THR A 57 0.23 -15.57 0.06
C THR A 57 -1.13 -14.87 0.02
N LYS A 58 -2.20 -15.57 -0.38
CA LYS A 58 -3.55 -14.99 -0.42
C LYS A 58 -4.04 -14.49 0.94
N ASP A 59 -3.75 -15.20 2.02
CA ASP A 59 -4.12 -14.78 3.38
C ASP A 59 -3.43 -13.47 3.80
N GLU A 60 -2.15 -13.31 3.46
CA GLU A 60 -1.41 -12.07 3.70
C GLU A 60 -1.98 -10.92 2.86
N GLN A 61 -2.29 -11.17 1.59
CA GLN A 61 -2.94 -10.18 0.72
C GLN A 61 -4.28 -9.70 1.32
N GLU A 62 -5.09 -10.60 1.87
CA GLU A 62 -6.35 -10.25 2.53
C GLU A 62 -6.15 -9.40 3.79
N LYS A 63 -5.15 -9.73 4.63
CA LYS A 63 -4.78 -8.94 5.81
C LYS A 63 -4.31 -7.53 5.44
N ILE A 64 -3.44 -7.43 4.42
CA ILE A 64 -2.95 -6.17 3.87
C ILE A 64 -4.13 -5.35 3.34
N LEU A 65 -5.00 -5.95 2.52
CA LEU A 65 -6.17 -5.29 1.95
C LEU A 65 -7.14 -4.80 3.02
N ALA A 66 -7.40 -5.59 4.06
CA ALA A 66 -8.25 -5.19 5.17
C ALA A 66 -7.70 -3.95 5.88
N ARG A 67 -6.38 -3.88 6.07
CA ARG A 67 -5.71 -2.70 6.65
C ARG A 67 -5.80 -1.49 5.74
N ILE A 68 -5.61 -1.66 4.43
CA ILE A 68 -5.78 -0.59 3.44
C ILE A 68 -7.21 -0.07 3.48
N LYS A 69 -8.22 -0.96 3.47
CA LYS A 69 -9.64 -0.59 3.55
C LYS A 69 -9.97 0.23 4.80
N LYS A 70 -9.45 -0.18 5.97
CA LYS A 70 -9.63 0.55 7.24
C LYS A 70 -9.10 1.98 7.17
N ASN A 71 -8.02 2.19 6.42
CA ASN A 71 -7.28 3.45 6.35
C ASN A 71 -7.50 4.25 5.05
N ALA A 72 -8.29 3.73 4.11
CA ALA A 72 -8.40 4.27 2.75
C ALA A 72 -8.79 5.74 2.73
N HIS A 73 -9.70 6.15 3.62
CA HIS A 73 -10.13 7.54 3.75
C HIS A 73 -8.98 8.50 4.11
N LEU A 74 -8.03 8.08 4.96
CA LEU A 74 -6.84 8.87 5.32
C LEU A 74 -5.82 8.88 4.17
N ILE A 75 -5.55 7.72 3.58
CA ILE A 75 -4.61 7.58 2.47
C ILE A 75 -5.04 8.47 1.29
N ILE A 76 -6.33 8.46 0.93
CA ILE A 76 -6.89 9.29 -0.13
C ILE A 76 -6.83 10.78 0.23
N LYS A 77 -7.06 11.14 1.50
CA LYS A 77 -6.96 12.53 1.95
C LYS A 77 -5.52 13.05 1.88
N TYR A 78 -4.54 12.23 2.25
CA TYR A 78 -3.13 12.61 2.23
C TYR A 78 -2.57 12.65 0.81
N SER A 79 -3.02 11.76 -0.09
CA SER A 79 -2.59 11.74 -1.49
C SER A 79 -2.96 13.02 -2.27
N GLN A 80 -3.99 13.76 -1.84
CA GLN A 80 -4.38 15.05 -2.43
C GLN A 80 -3.48 16.22 -2.03
N ARG A 81 -2.74 16.09 -0.92
CA ARG A 81 -1.95 17.19 -0.32
C ARG A 81 -0.45 16.94 -0.38
N GLY A 82 -0.03 15.75 -0.83
CA GLY A 82 1.35 15.28 -0.73
C GLY A 82 1.73 14.89 0.72
N ALA A 83 2.97 14.44 0.94
CA ALA A 83 3.49 14.28 2.31
C ALA A 83 3.55 15.66 2.98
N LYS A 84 2.66 15.90 3.92
CA LYS A 84 2.61 17.13 4.71
C LYS A 84 2.44 16.80 6.18
#